data_AF-A0A972XAY3-F1
#
_entry.id   AF-A0A972XAY3-F1
#
_cell.length_a   1.000
_cell.length_b   1.000
_cell.length_c   1.000
_cell.angle_alpha   90.00
_cell.angle_beta   90.00
_cell.angle_gamma   90.00
#
_symmetry.space_group_name_H-M   'P 1'
#
loop_
_entity.id
_entity.type
_entity.pdbx_description
1 polymer ?
#
loop_
_entity_poly.entity_id
_entity_poly.type
_entity_poly.pdbx_seq_one_letter_code
_entity_poly.pdbx_strand_id
1 'polypeptide(L)'
;MQPGKFFFVVGPSGSGKDSLISGVMPLLPNNQFLLARRVITRQALLHTEDHDSCSAAEFLEREKNGDFIITWQAHGLYYGLPSSLLHAIEQGVHVIANGSRSMVHLLQEKVPHLCVIEVNAPIEVLRMRLNSRERETPEEIEKRLTRASLPLPAGIPRFKINNNLSLGIGISRLKAILLCDPKSTDKIQHDLYQKIGGKSLNRASYSQLIPAIIQKKFSFDDAQTFLIACTEHLTEDEIVSIAHARTFNYPRVAWGKSIVVDKHSLGGIIGNRVSLVVIPIIAAFGLLIPKTSSRAITSASGTADTMEVLAKVDLNFDEVKACVQATNGCIAWNGRLNHSLLDEAINPITKSYGLDSRKWSVASILSKKYTAGSTHIVIDVPYSASAKVKTQDEAVELAHLFEYVGKEIGLIVKAFPTDGDLPIGMGIG
;
A
#
# COMPACT_ATOMS: atom_id res chain seq x y z
N MET A 1 -7.80 34.68 3.17
CA MET A 1 -7.59 33.21 3.06
C MET A 1 -6.12 32.97 2.74
N GLN A 2 -5.56 31.80 3.06
CA GLN A 2 -4.25 31.46 2.52
C GLN A 2 -4.39 31.20 1.01
N PRO A 3 -3.41 31.62 0.20
CA PRO A 3 -3.44 31.35 -1.23
C PRO A 3 -3.41 29.84 -1.51
N GLY A 4 -4.03 29.45 -2.62
CA GLY A 4 -4.02 28.08 -3.12
C GLY A 4 -2.63 27.62 -3.53
N LYS A 5 -2.54 26.35 -3.94
CA LYS A 5 -1.32 25.74 -4.47
C LYS A 5 -1.48 25.51 -5.96
N PHE A 6 -0.40 25.68 -6.70
CA PHE A 6 -0.36 25.32 -8.12
C PHE A 6 0.30 23.95 -8.27
N PHE A 7 -0.48 22.92 -8.57
CA PHE A 7 -0.01 21.56 -8.82
C PHE A 7 0.27 21.37 -10.31
N PHE A 8 1.55 21.35 -10.68
CA PHE A 8 1.98 21.15 -12.05
C PHE A 8 2.38 19.70 -12.30
N VAL A 9 1.57 18.99 -13.08
CA VAL A 9 1.73 17.57 -13.38
C VAL A 9 2.61 17.40 -14.62
N VAL A 10 3.75 16.73 -14.44
CA VAL A 10 4.76 16.48 -15.48
C VAL A 10 5.08 14.99 -15.57
N GLY A 11 5.63 14.56 -16.69
CA GLY A 11 6.01 13.16 -16.91
C GLY A 11 6.08 12.79 -18.39
N PRO A 12 6.71 11.66 -18.75
CA PRO A 12 6.82 11.22 -20.14
C PRO A 12 5.46 11.05 -20.84
N SER A 13 5.48 11.07 -22.17
CA SER A 13 4.31 10.65 -22.96
C SER A 13 3.98 9.19 -22.61
N GLY A 14 2.70 8.87 -22.44
CA GLY A 14 2.27 7.51 -22.03
C GLY A 14 2.34 7.21 -20.53
N SER A 15 2.84 8.12 -19.68
CA SER A 15 2.87 7.90 -18.22
C SER A 15 1.49 7.91 -17.56
N GLY A 16 0.45 8.34 -18.28
CA GLY A 16 -0.94 8.30 -17.83
C GLY A 16 -1.42 9.59 -17.16
N LYS A 17 -0.70 10.71 -17.28
CA LYS A 17 -1.07 12.02 -16.68
C LYS A 17 -2.53 12.40 -16.87
N ASP A 18 -3.01 12.40 -18.12
CA ASP A 18 -4.38 12.82 -18.45
C ASP A 18 -5.42 11.89 -17.81
N SER A 19 -5.16 10.59 -17.80
CA SER A 19 -6.03 9.59 -17.18
C SER A 19 -6.08 9.75 -15.65
N LEU A 20 -4.94 10.05 -15.02
CA LEU A 20 -4.88 10.31 -13.58
C LEU A 20 -5.62 11.58 -13.19
N ILE A 21 -5.40 12.66 -13.95
CA ILE A 21 -6.06 13.95 -13.71
C ILE A 21 -7.58 13.80 -13.91
N SER A 22 -7.99 13.25 -15.05
CA SER A 22 -9.41 13.01 -15.35
C SER A 22 -10.09 12.12 -14.30
N GLY A 23 -9.39 11.08 -13.83
CA GLY A 23 -9.91 10.18 -12.80
C GLY A 23 -9.98 10.78 -11.40
N VAL A 24 -9.07 11.71 -11.04
CA VAL A 24 -9.08 12.33 -9.70
C VAL A 24 -10.07 13.48 -9.58
N MET A 25 -10.30 14.25 -10.65
CA MET A 25 -11.13 15.47 -10.61
C MET A 25 -12.53 15.26 -10.01
N PRO A 26 -13.29 14.20 -10.35
CA PRO A 26 -14.61 13.94 -9.77
C PRO A 26 -14.57 13.56 -8.28
N LEU A 27 -13.41 13.23 -7.75
CA LEU A 27 -13.21 12.78 -6.37
C LEU A 27 -12.74 13.92 -5.44
N LEU A 28 -12.44 15.10 -5.99
CA LEU A 28 -11.99 16.25 -5.22
C LEU A 28 -13.18 17.09 -4.73
N PRO A 29 -13.04 17.80 -3.59
CA PRO A 29 -14.09 18.70 -3.11
C PRO A 29 -14.41 19.81 -4.13
N ASN A 30 -15.70 20.01 -4.38
CA ASN A 30 -16.17 21.08 -5.26
C ASN A 30 -15.68 22.45 -4.76
N ASN A 31 -15.32 23.33 -5.69
CA ASN A 31 -14.87 24.72 -5.45
C ASN A 31 -13.52 24.89 -4.73
N GLN A 32 -12.79 23.81 -4.43
CA GLN A 32 -11.43 23.89 -3.88
C GLN A 32 -10.33 23.63 -4.93
N PHE A 33 -10.66 22.89 -6.00
CA PHE A 33 -9.72 22.53 -7.06
C PHE A 33 -10.24 22.96 -8.42
N LEU A 34 -9.35 23.56 -9.21
CA LEU A 34 -9.59 23.97 -10.59
C LEU A 34 -8.63 23.22 -11.52
N LEU A 35 -9.17 22.52 -12.51
CA LEU A 35 -8.36 21.98 -13.61
C LEU A 35 -8.05 23.12 -14.59
N ALA A 36 -6.77 23.40 -14.79
CA ALA A 36 -6.32 24.40 -15.74
C ALA A 36 -6.63 23.95 -17.18
N ARG A 37 -7.49 24.72 -17.85
CA ARG A 37 -7.68 24.62 -19.30
C ARG A 37 -6.48 25.24 -20.00
N ARG A 38 -5.76 24.44 -20.78
CA ARG A 38 -4.68 24.93 -21.64
C ARG A 38 -5.29 25.60 -22.86
N VAL A 39 -4.65 26.65 -23.36
CA VAL A 39 -4.94 27.18 -24.70
C VAL A 39 -3.97 26.50 -25.68
N ILE A 40 -4.49 25.84 -26.71
CA ILE A 40 -3.68 25.08 -27.67
C ILE A 40 -4.06 25.47 -29.10
N THR A 41 -3.07 25.59 -29.98
CA THR A 41 -3.29 25.92 -31.39
C THR A 41 -3.77 24.73 -32.23
N ARG A 42 -4.76 23.99 -31.75
CA ARG A 42 -5.45 22.90 -32.46
C ARG A 42 -6.93 22.94 -32.13
N GLN A 43 -7.78 22.45 -33.03
CA GLN A 43 -9.19 22.24 -32.71
C GLN A 43 -9.34 21.14 -31.65
N ALA A 44 -10.20 21.39 -30.67
CA ALA A 44 -10.59 20.39 -29.69
C ALA A 44 -11.31 19.24 -30.41
N LEU A 45 -10.67 18.06 -30.45
CA LEU A 45 -11.30 16.85 -30.95
C LEU A 45 -12.26 16.32 -29.89
N LEU A 46 -13.48 15.97 -30.31
CA LEU A 46 -14.42 15.20 -29.49
C LEU A 46 -13.70 13.97 -28.90
N HIS A 47 -13.76 13.82 -27.57
CA HIS A 47 -13.12 12.75 -26.79
C HIS A 47 -11.60 12.85 -26.55
N THR A 48 -10.97 14.01 -26.77
CA THR A 48 -9.61 14.30 -26.27
C THR A 48 -9.62 15.37 -25.18
N GLU A 49 -8.49 15.58 -24.49
CA GLU A 49 -8.34 16.48 -23.33
C GLU A 49 -9.14 17.79 -23.46
N ASP A 50 -9.79 18.24 -22.37
CA ASP A 50 -10.53 19.51 -22.36
C ASP A 50 -9.54 20.69 -22.38
N HIS A 51 -9.55 21.47 -23.46
CA HIS A 51 -8.67 22.60 -23.72
C HIS A 51 -9.37 23.65 -24.57
N ASP A 52 -8.88 24.89 -24.49
CA ASP A 52 -9.36 25.98 -25.33
C ASP A 52 -8.54 26.01 -26.63
N SER A 53 -9.24 26.16 -27.75
CA SER A 53 -8.63 26.19 -29.08
C SER A 53 -8.51 27.63 -29.58
N CYS A 54 -7.37 27.99 -30.16
CA CYS A 54 -7.19 29.26 -30.85
C CYS A 54 -6.34 29.09 -32.12
N SER A 55 -6.34 30.09 -32.99
CA SER A 55 -5.40 30.09 -34.13
C SER A 55 -3.98 30.42 -33.67
N ALA A 56 -2.97 30.10 -34.49
CA ALA A 56 -1.58 30.47 -34.18
C ALA A 56 -1.39 32.01 -34.13
N ALA A 57 -2.08 32.75 -34.99
CA ALA A 57 -2.04 34.21 -34.99
C ALA A 57 -2.61 34.79 -33.70
N GLU A 58 -3.79 34.30 -33.28
CA GLU A 58 -4.45 34.70 -32.04
C GLU A 58 -3.62 34.31 -30.81
N PHE A 59 -2.99 33.13 -30.81
CA PHE A 59 -2.12 32.71 -29.71
C PHE A 59 -0.97 33.71 -29.49
N LEU A 60 -0.29 34.11 -30.57
CA LEU A 60 0.83 35.04 -30.52
C LEU A 60 0.40 36.45 -30.11
N GLU A 61 -0.80 36.88 -30.47
CA GLU A 61 -1.37 38.15 -30.02
C GLU A 61 -1.67 38.13 -28.52
N ARG A 62 -2.32 37.07 -28.04
CA ARG A 62 -2.61 36.87 -26.61
C ARG A 62 -1.34 36.74 -25.77
N GLU A 63 -0.30 36.09 -26.30
CA GLU A 63 1.02 36.04 -25.67
C GLU A 63 1.65 37.43 -25.51
N LYS A 64 1.58 38.27 -26.55
CA LYS A 64 2.05 39.67 -26.47
C LYS A 64 1.26 40.51 -25.46
N ASN A 65 -0.03 40.23 -25.32
CA ASN A 65 -0.90 40.93 -24.37
C ASN A 65 -0.72 40.48 -22.91
N GLY A 66 0.09 39.43 -22.66
CA GLY A 66 0.33 38.92 -21.31
C GLY A 66 -0.78 38.01 -20.77
N ASP A 67 -1.60 37.44 -21.66
CA ASP A 67 -2.71 36.55 -21.29
C ASP A 67 -2.27 35.22 -20.69
N PHE A 68 -0.97 34.89 -20.78
CA PHE A 68 -0.42 33.62 -20.34
C PHE A 68 0.62 33.78 -19.22
N ILE A 69 0.57 32.90 -18.22
CA ILE A 69 1.64 32.74 -17.23
C ILE A 69 2.89 32.23 -17.94
N ILE A 70 2.71 31.15 -18.72
CA ILE A 70 3.75 30.52 -19.52
C ILE A 70 3.19 30.04 -20.85
N THR A 71 4.08 29.97 -21.83
CA THR A 71 3.83 29.42 -23.16
C THR A 71 4.97 28.47 -23.53
N TRP A 72 4.67 27.45 -24.33
CA TRP A 72 5.68 26.58 -24.91
C TRP A 72 5.21 25.98 -26.22
N GLN A 73 6.16 25.49 -27.02
CA GLN A 73 5.88 24.78 -28.25
C GLN A 73 6.22 23.30 -28.12
N ALA A 74 5.34 22.43 -28.61
CA ALA A 74 5.60 21.00 -28.73
C ALA A 74 4.85 20.41 -29.94
N HIS A 75 5.50 19.53 -30.71
CA HIS A 75 4.89 18.88 -31.89
C HIS A 75 4.24 19.86 -32.89
N GLY A 76 4.85 21.02 -33.09
CA GLY A 76 4.34 22.06 -33.99
C GLY A 76 3.14 22.85 -33.46
N LEU A 77 2.69 22.59 -32.23
CA LEU A 77 1.59 23.30 -31.57
C LEU A 77 2.11 24.21 -30.47
N TYR A 78 1.43 25.34 -30.28
CA TYR A 78 1.64 26.23 -29.14
C TYR A 78 0.69 25.86 -28.01
N TYR A 79 1.19 25.97 -26.79
CA TYR A 79 0.48 25.68 -25.56
C TYR A 79 0.67 26.86 -24.61
N GLY A 80 -0.42 27.33 -24.00
CA GLY A 80 -0.41 28.42 -23.03
C GLY A 80 -1.23 28.09 -21.80
N LEU A 81 -0.74 28.50 -20.64
CA LEU A 81 -1.51 28.49 -19.38
C LEU A 81 -1.99 29.91 -19.07
N PRO A 82 -3.31 30.17 -19.02
CA PRO A 82 -3.85 31.51 -18.82
C PRO A 82 -3.41 32.17 -17.50
N SER A 83 -3.13 33.48 -17.54
CA SER A 83 -2.79 34.29 -16.36
C SER A 83 -3.94 34.39 -15.34
N SER A 84 -5.18 34.20 -15.79
CA SER A 84 -6.37 34.13 -14.93
C SER A 84 -6.30 33.05 -13.85
N LEU A 85 -5.48 32.00 -14.04
CA LEU A 85 -5.27 30.96 -13.03
C LEU A 85 -4.58 31.48 -11.75
N LEU A 86 -3.80 32.57 -11.85
CA LEU A 86 -3.19 33.20 -10.68
C LEU A 86 -4.26 33.79 -9.75
N HIS A 87 -5.34 34.34 -10.32
CA HIS A 87 -6.44 34.88 -9.53
C HIS A 87 -7.17 33.79 -8.73
N ALA A 88 -7.35 32.60 -9.31
CA ALA A 88 -7.92 31.46 -8.59
C ALA A 88 -7.07 31.08 -7.37
N ILE A 89 -5.74 31.12 -7.50
CA ILE A 89 -4.81 30.86 -6.41
C ILE A 89 -4.92 31.93 -5.32
N GLU A 90 -5.00 33.21 -5.69
CA GLU A 90 -5.19 34.31 -4.72
C GLU A 90 -6.48 34.14 -3.91
N GLN A 91 -7.54 33.61 -4.54
CA GLN A 91 -8.81 33.29 -3.88
C GLN A 91 -8.75 32.03 -2.99
N GLY A 92 -7.61 31.33 -2.94
CA GLY A 92 -7.44 30.10 -2.15
C GLY A 92 -7.78 28.81 -2.90
N VAL A 93 -8.08 28.87 -4.20
CA VAL A 93 -8.39 27.69 -5.03
C VAL A 93 -7.09 27.04 -5.50
N HIS A 94 -6.98 25.73 -5.32
CA HIS A 94 -5.86 24.94 -5.85
C HIS A 94 -6.01 24.75 -7.35
N VAL A 95 -4.94 24.96 -8.11
CA VAL A 95 -4.93 24.76 -9.56
C VAL A 95 -4.16 23.50 -9.89
N ILE A 96 -4.73 22.61 -10.71
CA ILE A 96 -4.06 21.44 -11.27
C ILE A 96 -3.82 21.69 -12.74
N ALA A 97 -2.58 21.67 -13.19
CA ALA A 97 -2.22 21.89 -14.59
C ALA A 97 -1.34 20.77 -15.13
N ASN A 98 -1.75 20.18 -16.25
CA ASN A 98 -0.88 19.29 -17.02
C ASN A 98 0.08 20.13 -17.87
N GLY A 99 1.36 19.82 -17.86
CA GLY A 99 2.30 20.52 -18.75
C GLY A 99 3.63 19.83 -18.95
N SER A 100 4.54 20.57 -19.60
CA SER A 100 5.85 20.07 -19.97
C SER A 100 6.87 20.23 -18.85
N ARG A 101 7.69 19.20 -18.64
CA ARG A 101 8.83 19.22 -17.70
C ARG A 101 9.79 20.39 -17.95
N SER A 102 9.97 20.81 -19.20
CA SER A 102 10.84 21.92 -19.58
C SER A 102 10.38 23.28 -19.02
N MET A 103 9.09 23.41 -18.68
CA MET A 103 8.50 24.67 -18.23
C MET A 103 8.58 24.88 -16.72
N VAL A 104 9.04 23.88 -15.97
CA VAL A 104 9.08 23.94 -14.50
C VAL A 104 9.94 25.10 -13.98
N HIS A 105 11.10 25.33 -14.59
CA HIS A 105 11.99 26.43 -14.21
C HIS A 105 11.30 27.79 -14.38
N LEU A 106 10.63 28.01 -15.51
CA LEU A 106 9.94 29.27 -15.81
C LEU A 106 8.72 29.49 -14.91
N LEU A 107 8.01 28.42 -14.54
CA LEU A 107 6.89 28.51 -13.60
C LEU A 107 7.33 28.85 -12.19
N GLN A 108 8.50 28.39 -11.76
CA GLN A 108 9.01 28.65 -10.41
C GLN A 108 9.16 30.15 -10.12
N GLU A 109 9.54 30.94 -11.13
CA GLU A 109 9.69 32.40 -11.00
C GLU A 109 8.35 33.15 -10.99
N LYS A 110 7.33 32.58 -11.65
CA LYS A 110 6.06 33.28 -11.91
C LYS A 110 4.90 32.85 -11.02
N VAL A 111 4.95 31.65 -10.45
CA VAL A 111 3.83 31.05 -9.73
C VAL A 111 4.18 30.84 -8.26
N PRO A 112 3.53 31.55 -7.32
CA PRO A 112 3.71 31.32 -5.90
C PRO A 112 3.15 29.93 -5.52
N HIS A 113 3.78 29.27 -4.54
CA HIS A 113 3.35 27.96 -4.02
C HIS A 113 3.25 26.83 -5.08
N LEU A 114 4.14 26.86 -6.08
CA LEU A 114 4.28 25.79 -7.07
C LEU A 114 4.67 24.45 -6.43
N CYS A 115 3.92 23.41 -6.76
CA CYS A 115 4.19 22.02 -6.41
C CYS A 115 4.25 21.18 -7.69
N VAL A 116 5.31 20.42 -7.91
CA VAL A 116 5.47 19.59 -9.10
C VAL A 116 5.11 18.14 -8.79
N ILE A 117 4.23 17.56 -9.60
CA ILE A 117 3.85 16.14 -9.52
C ILE A 117 4.47 15.42 -10.72
N GLU A 118 5.51 14.64 -10.48
CA GLU A 118 6.22 13.86 -11.48
C GLU A 118 5.58 12.46 -11.60
N VAL A 119 4.86 12.22 -12.70
CA VAL A 119 4.23 10.91 -13.01
C VAL A 119 5.17 10.10 -13.87
N ASN A 120 5.71 9.03 -13.30
CA ASN A 120 6.63 8.11 -13.96
C ASN A 120 5.99 6.72 -14.09
N ALA A 121 6.44 5.96 -15.09
CA ALA A 121 6.16 4.54 -15.20
C ALA A 121 7.42 3.84 -15.75
N PRO A 122 7.65 2.56 -15.45
CA PRO A 122 8.77 1.80 -16.01
C PRO A 122 8.80 1.90 -17.53
N ILE A 123 10.01 1.94 -18.10
CA ILE A 123 10.22 2.16 -19.54
C ILE A 123 9.49 1.12 -20.40
N GLU A 124 9.40 -0.12 -19.92
CA GLU A 124 8.67 -1.21 -20.56
C GLU A 124 7.16 -0.95 -20.58
N VAL A 125 6.60 -0.41 -19.49
CA VAL A 125 5.18 -0.03 -19.40
C VAL A 125 4.88 1.16 -20.31
N LEU A 126 5.78 2.15 -20.36
CA LEU A 126 5.68 3.27 -21.29
C LEU A 126 5.72 2.79 -22.74
N ARG A 127 6.65 1.89 -23.08
CA ARG A 127 6.80 1.31 -24.42
C ARG A 127 5.54 0.54 -24.83
N MET A 128 5.00 -0.31 -23.95
CA MET A 128 3.73 -1.01 -24.21
C MET A 128 2.57 -0.04 -24.47
N ARG A 129 2.43 1.01 -23.65
CA ARG A 129 1.35 2.00 -23.79
C ARG A 129 1.51 2.94 -24.99
N LEU A 130 2.74 3.17 -25.45
CA LEU A 130 3.03 3.96 -26.65
C LEU A 130 2.82 3.14 -27.92
N ASN A 131 3.25 1.87 -27.92
CA ASN A 131 3.02 0.95 -29.02
C ASN A 131 1.52 0.71 -29.27
N SER A 132 0.71 0.62 -28.22
CA SER A 132 -0.75 0.43 -28.35
C SER A 132 -1.49 1.62 -28.98
N ARG A 133 -0.81 2.73 -29.28
CA ARG A 133 -1.41 3.92 -29.91
C ARG A 133 -1.22 3.95 -31.43
N GLU A 134 -0.42 3.05 -32.02
CA GLU A 134 -0.17 2.90 -33.47
C GLU A 134 0.17 4.20 -34.23
N ARG A 135 0.71 5.21 -33.54
CA ARG A 135 0.94 6.57 -34.08
C ARG A 135 2.40 6.94 -34.28
N GLU A 136 3.35 6.09 -33.87
CA GLU A 136 4.78 6.45 -33.75
C GLU A 136 5.69 5.27 -34.10
N THR A 137 6.86 5.55 -34.63
CA THR A 137 7.90 4.55 -34.92
C THR A 137 8.70 4.17 -33.66
N PRO A 138 9.32 2.98 -33.60
CA PRO A 138 10.13 2.55 -32.45
C PRO A 138 11.29 3.50 -32.11
N GLU A 139 11.87 4.15 -33.11
CA GLU A 139 12.98 5.11 -32.95
C GLU A 139 12.54 6.45 -32.34
N GLU A 140 11.32 6.90 -32.66
CA GLU A 140 10.70 8.08 -32.05
C GLU A 140 10.31 7.84 -30.59
N ILE A 141 9.89 6.61 -30.27
CA ILE A 141 9.58 6.16 -28.91
C ILE A 141 10.86 6.17 -28.06
N GLU A 142 11.97 5.64 -28.55
CA GLU A 142 13.25 5.65 -27.82
C GLU A 142 13.79 7.06 -27.59
N LYS A 143 13.77 7.93 -28.60
CA LYS A 143 14.18 9.36 -28.42
C LYS A 143 13.34 10.07 -27.36
N ARG A 144 12.06 9.74 -27.23
CA ARG A 144 11.16 10.28 -26.19
C ARG A 144 11.49 9.76 -24.79
N LEU A 145 11.86 8.50 -24.68
CA LEU A 145 12.26 7.89 -23.41
C LEU A 145 13.55 8.52 -22.86
N THR A 146 14.52 8.82 -23.72
CA THR A 146 15.77 9.50 -23.33
C THR A 146 15.55 10.94 -22.86
N ARG A 147 14.64 11.68 -23.51
CA ARG A 147 14.31 13.08 -23.16
C ARG A 147 13.56 13.21 -21.83
N ALA A 148 12.89 12.15 -21.38
CA ALA A 148 12.17 12.11 -20.11
C ALA A 148 13.10 12.10 -18.88
N SER A 149 14.39 11.81 -19.06
CA SER A 149 15.39 11.62 -18.00
C SER A 149 16.12 12.88 -17.54
N LEU A 150 15.80 14.05 -18.10
CA LEU A 150 16.43 15.32 -17.70
C LEU A 150 16.07 15.70 -16.25
N PRO A 151 17.01 16.16 -15.41
CA PRO A 151 16.72 16.53 -14.02
C PRO A 151 15.77 17.74 -13.93
N LEU A 152 14.92 17.75 -12.90
CA LEU A 152 14.08 18.91 -12.57
C LEU A 152 14.89 19.95 -11.78
N PRO A 153 14.54 21.25 -11.86
CA PRO A 153 15.17 22.30 -11.05
C PRO A 153 15.10 21.99 -9.55
N ALA A 154 16.14 22.35 -8.82
CA ALA A 154 16.18 22.21 -7.36
C ALA A 154 15.34 23.30 -6.66
N GLY A 155 14.90 23.02 -5.43
CA GLY A 155 14.20 24.01 -4.59
C GLY A 155 12.67 24.06 -4.73
N ILE A 156 12.06 23.21 -5.56
CA ILE A 156 10.60 23.12 -5.72
C ILE A 156 10.07 21.89 -4.98
N PRO A 157 8.96 22.01 -4.21
CA PRO A 157 8.24 20.86 -3.68
C PRO A 157 7.87 19.89 -4.79
N ARG A 158 8.40 18.65 -4.72
CA ARG A 158 8.22 17.63 -5.74
C ARG A 158 7.62 16.37 -5.13
N PHE A 159 6.55 15.88 -5.74
CA PHE A 159 5.95 14.58 -5.46
C PHE A 159 6.15 13.65 -6.65
N LYS A 160 6.41 12.37 -6.40
CA LYS A 160 6.56 11.36 -7.45
C LYS A 160 5.40 10.38 -7.38
N ILE A 161 4.78 10.11 -8.52
CA ILE A 161 3.77 9.06 -8.67
C ILE A 161 4.35 8.00 -9.60
N ASN A 162 4.55 6.80 -9.07
CA ASN A 162 4.82 5.63 -9.90
C ASN A 162 3.48 5.04 -10.39
N ASN A 163 3.19 5.16 -11.68
CA ASN A 163 1.95 4.68 -12.30
C ASN A 163 2.17 3.33 -13.00
N ASN A 164 2.75 2.38 -12.24
CA ASN A 164 3.10 1.03 -12.67
C ASN A 164 2.02 -0.03 -12.35
N LEU A 165 1.03 0.31 -11.54
CA LEU A 165 -0.06 -0.59 -11.15
C LEU A 165 -1.38 -0.17 -11.83
N SER A 166 -2.53 -0.48 -11.23
CA SER A 166 -3.83 -0.09 -11.76
C SER A 166 -4.00 1.43 -11.79
N LEU A 167 -4.87 1.91 -12.69
CA LEU A 167 -5.21 3.34 -12.77
C LEU A 167 -5.80 3.84 -11.44
N GLY A 168 -6.61 3.03 -10.76
CA GLY A 168 -7.20 3.34 -9.45
C GLY A 168 -6.15 3.60 -8.36
N ILE A 169 -5.06 2.81 -8.33
CA ILE A 169 -3.93 3.06 -7.43
C ILE A 169 -3.23 4.37 -7.77
N GLY A 170 -3.00 4.63 -9.05
CA GLY A 170 -2.42 5.90 -9.50
C GLY A 170 -3.26 7.11 -9.10
N ILE A 171 -4.60 7.01 -9.26
CA ILE A 171 -5.55 8.06 -8.85
C ILE A 171 -5.49 8.25 -7.34
N SER A 172 -5.44 7.17 -6.56
CA SER A 172 -5.35 7.23 -5.09
C SER A 172 -4.06 7.90 -4.62
N ARG A 173 -2.93 7.62 -5.28
CA ARG A 173 -1.64 8.31 -5.04
C ARG A 173 -1.74 9.81 -5.36
N LEU A 174 -2.36 10.18 -6.47
CA LEU A 174 -2.57 11.58 -6.84
C LEU A 174 -3.48 12.29 -5.84
N LYS A 175 -4.60 11.65 -5.48
CA LYS A 175 -5.54 12.14 -4.48
C LYS A 175 -4.87 12.38 -3.13
N ALA A 176 -4.01 11.46 -2.70
CA ALA A 176 -3.24 11.62 -1.48
C ALA A 176 -2.35 12.88 -1.51
N ILE A 177 -1.68 13.17 -2.62
CA ILE A 177 -0.87 14.39 -2.76
C ILE A 177 -1.74 15.66 -2.69
N LEU A 178 -2.90 15.64 -3.33
CA LEU A 178 -3.79 16.80 -3.43
C LEU A 178 -4.53 17.08 -2.12
N LEU A 179 -4.95 16.03 -1.40
CA LEU A 179 -5.79 16.14 -0.19
C LEU A 179 -5.01 16.01 1.12
N CYS A 180 -3.68 15.86 1.08
CA CYS A 180 -2.83 15.87 2.28
C CYS A 180 -2.60 17.30 2.80
N ASP A 181 -3.69 18.02 3.07
CA ASP A 181 -3.66 19.30 3.79
C ASP A 181 -3.68 19.03 5.31
N PRO A 182 -2.68 19.52 6.08
CA PRO A 182 -2.68 19.45 7.55
C PRO A 182 -3.94 20.02 8.20
N LYS A 183 -4.69 20.88 7.51
CA LYS A 183 -5.94 21.49 7.99
C LYS A 183 -7.18 20.65 7.72
N SER A 184 -7.04 19.44 7.17
CA SER A 184 -8.18 18.54 6.96
C SER A 184 -8.94 18.30 8.26
N THR A 185 -10.27 18.49 8.22
CA THR A 185 -11.16 18.18 9.34
C THR A 185 -11.37 16.68 9.51
N ASP A 186 -11.16 15.90 8.45
CA ASP A 186 -11.15 14.44 8.51
C ASP A 186 -9.72 13.94 8.77
N LYS A 187 -9.43 13.72 10.06
CA LYS A 187 -8.12 13.24 10.52
C LYS A 187 -7.81 11.83 10.01
N ILE A 188 -8.81 10.95 9.88
CA ILE A 188 -8.58 9.56 9.48
C ILE A 188 -8.22 9.50 8.00
N GLN A 189 -8.95 10.27 7.18
CA GLN A 189 -8.61 10.42 5.76
C GLN A 189 -7.22 11.06 5.60
N HIS A 190 -6.90 12.08 6.40
CA HIS A 190 -5.59 12.70 6.38
C HIS A 190 -4.48 11.68 6.67
N ASP A 191 -4.63 10.87 7.72
CA ASP A 191 -3.64 9.85 8.10
C ASP A 191 -3.46 8.79 6.99
N LEU A 192 -4.55 8.34 6.35
CA LEU A 192 -4.48 7.44 5.18
C LEU A 192 -3.60 8.03 4.08
N TYR A 193 -3.86 9.29 3.70
CA TYR A 193 -3.13 9.95 2.62
C TYR A 193 -1.68 10.32 3.00
N GLN A 194 -1.41 10.61 4.28
CA GLN A 194 -0.04 10.74 4.79
C GLN A 194 0.74 9.44 4.59
N LYS A 195 0.13 8.29 4.91
CA LYS A 195 0.78 6.99 4.71
C LYS A 195 0.99 6.67 3.23
N ILE A 196 -0.02 6.90 2.39
CA ILE A 196 0.11 6.75 0.92
C ILE A 196 1.21 7.66 0.36
N GLY A 197 1.38 8.86 0.93
CA GLY A 197 2.45 9.79 0.62
C GLY A 197 3.84 9.39 1.16
N GLY A 198 3.96 8.24 1.82
CA GLY A 198 5.23 7.71 2.33
C GLY A 198 5.64 8.23 3.71
N LYS A 199 4.75 8.90 4.45
CA LYS A 199 5.03 9.28 5.84
C LYS A 199 4.77 8.12 6.80
N SER A 200 5.55 8.08 7.87
CA SER A 200 5.27 7.18 8.98
C SER A 200 4.13 7.69 9.84
N LEU A 201 3.26 6.77 10.27
CA LEU A 201 2.15 7.08 11.17
C LEU A 201 2.46 6.61 12.60
N ASN A 202 1.79 7.21 13.57
CA ASN A 202 1.90 6.79 14.97
C ASN A 202 0.77 5.82 15.37
N ARG A 203 0.86 5.31 16.60
CA ARG A 203 -0.13 4.40 17.20
C ARG A 203 -1.56 4.95 17.20
N ALA A 204 -1.76 6.23 17.49
CA ALA A 204 -3.09 6.83 17.54
C ALA A 204 -3.73 6.85 16.14
N SER A 205 -2.96 7.19 15.11
CA SER A 205 -3.38 7.16 13.71
C SER A 205 -3.80 5.75 13.28
N TYR A 206 -2.96 4.73 13.49
CA TYR A 206 -3.29 3.35 13.14
C TYR A 206 -4.51 2.80 13.91
N SER A 207 -4.68 3.19 15.18
CA SER A 207 -5.81 2.74 16.00
C SER A 207 -7.17 3.23 15.47
N GLN A 208 -7.20 4.36 14.75
CA GLN A 208 -8.41 4.88 14.11
C GLN A 208 -8.54 4.41 12.65
N LEU A 209 -7.42 4.36 11.93
CA LEU A 209 -7.37 4.05 10.52
C LEU A 209 -7.73 2.58 10.22
N ILE A 210 -7.19 1.64 11.00
CA ILE A 210 -7.43 0.21 10.77
C ILE A 210 -8.92 -0.14 10.89
N PRO A 211 -9.65 0.27 11.94
CA PRO A 211 -11.11 0.08 12.00
C PRO A 211 -11.87 0.73 10.85
N ALA A 212 -11.46 1.92 10.41
CA ALA A 212 -12.11 2.62 9.30
C ALA A 212 -11.97 1.85 7.97
N ILE A 213 -10.82 1.21 7.73
CA ILE A 213 -10.59 0.33 6.58
C ILE A 213 -11.49 -0.91 6.67
N ILE A 214 -11.59 -1.54 7.84
CA ILE A 214 -12.47 -2.71 8.06
C ILE A 214 -13.93 -2.36 7.78
N GLN A 215 -14.35 -1.17 8.22
CA GLN A 215 -15.70 -0.64 8.02
C GLN A 215 -15.96 -0.14 6.58
N LYS A 216 -15.00 -0.32 5.66
CA LYS A 216 -15.09 0.11 4.25
C LYS A 216 -15.42 1.60 4.09
N LYS A 217 -14.90 2.45 4.99
CA LYS A 217 -15.05 3.92 4.89
C LYS A 217 -14.28 4.53 3.73
N PHE A 218 -13.29 3.80 3.20
CA PHE A 218 -12.47 4.21 2.07
C PHE A 218 -12.80 3.36 0.84
N SER A 219 -12.50 3.90 -0.35
CA SER A 219 -12.65 3.12 -1.58
C SER A 219 -11.72 1.90 -1.56
N PHE A 220 -12.04 0.90 -2.39
CA PHE A 220 -11.18 -0.25 -2.54
C PHE A 220 -9.77 0.15 -3.00
N ASP A 221 -9.66 1.05 -3.99
CA ASP A 221 -8.37 1.54 -4.49
C ASP A 221 -7.54 2.29 -3.43
N ASP A 222 -8.19 3.05 -2.55
CA ASP A 222 -7.52 3.73 -1.43
C ASP A 222 -6.92 2.73 -0.44
N ALA A 223 -7.72 1.73 -0.04
CA ALA A 223 -7.28 0.67 0.86
C ALA A 223 -6.12 -0.14 0.23
N GLN A 224 -6.20 -0.42 -1.08
CA GLN A 224 -5.12 -1.06 -1.82
C GLN A 224 -3.84 -0.23 -1.80
N THR A 225 -3.95 1.05 -2.10
CA THR A 225 -2.82 1.96 -2.17
C THR A 225 -2.15 2.14 -0.81
N PHE A 226 -2.95 2.22 0.27
CA PHE A 226 -2.43 2.24 1.64
C PHE A 226 -1.63 0.99 1.99
N LEU A 227 -2.11 -0.19 1.60
CA LEU A 227 -1.39 -1.45 1.87
C LEU A 227 -0.10 -1.54 1.07
N ILE A 228 -0.11 -1.11 -0.19
CA ILE A 228 1.10 -1.00 -1.01
C ILE A 228 2.12 -0.08 -0.32
N ALA A 229 1.68 1.09 0.15
CA ALA A 229 2.56 2.01 0.88
C ALA A 229 3.12 1.39 2.18
N CYS A 230 2.33 0.56 2.88
CA CYS A 230 2.80 -0.21 4.04
C CYS A 230 3.76 -1.36 3.67
N THR A 231 3.84 -1.77 2.41
CA THR A 231 4.83 -2.78 1.97
C THR A 231 6.10 -2.14 1.42
N GLU A 232 6.01 -0.93 0.87
CA GLU A 232 7.16 -0.16 0.38
C GLU A 232 7.97 0.42 1.55
N HIS A 233 7.29 0.99 2.55
CA HIS A 233 7.93 1.65 3.69
C HIS A 233 7.18 1.37 4.99
N LEU A 234 7.72 0.47 5.82
CA LEU A 234 7.19 0.20 7.15
C LEU A 234 8.32 0.12 8.16
N THR A 235 8.34 1.08 9.07
CA THR A 235 9.29 1.11 10.19
C THR A 235 8.87 0.13 11.29
N GLU A 236 9.79 -0.26 12.16
CA GLU A 236 9.49 -1.19 13.26
C GLU A 236 8.44 -0.63 14.22
N ASP A 237 8.50 0.67 14.52
CA ASP A 237 7.51 1.37 15.36
C ASP A 237 6.10 1.37 14.75
N GLU A 238 6.01 1.44 13.42
CA GLU A 238 4.73 1.31 12.72
C GLU A 238 4.20 -0.13 12.80
N ILE A 239 5.07 -1.14 12.74
CA ILE A 239 4.66 -2.55 12.90
C ILE A 239 4.11 -2.79 14.30
N VAL A 240 4.78 -2.26 15.34
CA VAL A 240 4.28 -2.28 16.72
C VAL A 240 2.94 -1.55 16.83
N SER A 241 2.82 -0.37 16.23
CA SER A 241 1.58 0.41 16.21
C SER A 241 0.42 -0.32 15.54
N ILE A 242 0.68 -1.00 14.41
CA ILE A 242 -0.30 -1.85 13.71
C ILE A 242 -0.66 -3.04 14.57
N ALA A 243 0.31 -3.73 15.18
CA ALA A 243 0.06 -4.87 16.06
C ALA A 243 -0.85 -4.47 17.23
N HIS A 244 -0.59 -3.34 17.88
CA HIS A 244 -1.46 -2.79 18.92
C HIS A 244 -2.87 -2.48 18.39
N ALA A 245 -2.99 -1.74 17.28
CA ALA A 245 -4.29 -1.41 16.69
C ALA A 245 -5.13 -2.66 16.38
N ARG A 246 -4.46 -3.75 15.97
CA ARG A 246 -5.06 -5.06 15.70
C ARG A 246 -5.46 -5.84 16.95
N THR A 247 -4.91 -5.51 18.11
CA THR A 247 -5.29 -6.12 19.40
C THR A 247 -6.36 -5.34 20.16
N PHE A 248 -6.45 -4.02 19.95
CA PHE A 248 -7.23 -3.12 20.80
C PHE A 248 -8.74 -3.41 20.81
N ASN A 249 -9.30 -3.76 19.65
CA ASN A 249 -10.74 -3.98 19.49
C ASN A 249 -11.18 -5.45 19.60
N TYR A 250 -10.25 -6.37 19.90
CA TYR A 250 -10.53 -7.80 19.91
C TYR A 250 -10.36 -8.36 21.33
N PRO A 251 -11.40 -8.97 21.92
CA PRO A 251 -11.30 -9.55 23.24
C PRO A 251 -10.23 -10.65 23.25
N ARG A 252 -9.37 -10.60 24.26
CA ARG A 252 -8.36 -11.63 24.50
C ARG A 252 -8.99 -12.79 25.26
N VAL A 253 -8.81 -14.01 24.77
CA VAL A 253 -9.27 -15.22 25.45
C VAL A 253 -8.52 -15.39 26.78
N ALA A 254 -9.28 -15.60 27.86
CA ALA A 254 -8.73 -15.90 29.18
C ALA A 254 -8.79 -17.40 29.46
N TRP A 255 -7.62 -18.04 29.52
CA TRP A 255 -7.48 -19.48 29.77
C TRP A 255 -7.33 -19.86 31.26
N GLY A 256 -7.27 -18.87 32.16
CA GLY A 256 -7.12 -19.12 33.60
C GLY A 256 -5.74 -19.62 34.04
N LYS A 257 -4.72 -19.49 33.19
CA LYS A 257 -3.31 -19.82 33.47
C LYS A 257 -2.42 -18.63 33.14
N SER A 258 -1.35 -18.46 33.90
CA SER A 258 -0.33 -17.43 33.66
C SER A 258 0.53 -17.72 32.43
N ILE A 259 0.72 -19.01 32.10
CA ILE A 259 1.49 -19.46 30.95
C ILE A 259 0.55 -20.23 30.02
N VAL A 260 0.31 -19.63 28.86
CA VAL A 260 -0.36 -20.22 27.68
C VAL A 260 0.62 -20.12 26.52
N VAL A 261 0.98 -21.26 25.94
CA VAL A 261 2.02 -21.35 24.92
C VAL A 261 1.43 -21.57 23.52
N ASP A 262 2.08 -21.08 22.47
CA ASP A 262 1.73 -21.35 21.08
C ASP A 262 3.01 -21.58 20.25
N LYS A 263 2.90 -22.31 19.15
CA LYS A 263 3.94 -22.47 18.14
C LYS A 263 3.41 -21.98 16.81
N HIS A 264 4.13 -21.07 16.17
CA HIS A 264 3.85 -20.65 14.80
C HIS A 264 5.01 -21.02 13.87
N SER A 265 4.71 -21.25 12.60
CA SER A 265 5.72 -21.33 11.54
C SER A 265 5.26 -20.44 10.42
N LEU A 266 6.17 -19.67 9.81
CA LEU A 266 5.84 -18.94 8.59
C LEU A 266 5.49 -19.87 7.43
N GLY A 267 5.89 -21.14 7.54
CA GLY A 267 5.66 -22.16 6.53
C GLY A 267 6.43 -21.88 5.24
N GLY A 268 5.96 -22.44 4.13
CA GLY A 268 6.67 -22.39 2.85
C GLY A 268 7.64 -23.55 2.64
N ILE A 269 7.80 -24.43 3.65
CA ILE A 269 8.56 -25.68 3.52
C ILE A 269 7.61 -26.85 3.32
N ILE A 270 7.99 -27.76 2.44
CA ILE A 270 7.24 -28.95 2.08
C ILE A 270 7.27 -29.94 3.27
N GLY A 271 6.12 -30.55 3.58
CA GLY A 271 6.02 -31.60 4.61
C GLY A 271 6.03 -31.12 6.06
N ASN A 272 5.89 -29.81 6.32
CA ASN A 272 5.95 -29.27 7.69
C ASN A 272 4.77 -29.71 8.58
N ARG A 273 4.93 -30.85 9.26
CA ARG A 273 3.97 -31.43 10.23
C ARG A 273 4.44 -31.30 11.69
N VAL A 274 5.47 -30.48 11.94
CA VAL A 274 6.11 -30.34 13.26
C VAL A 274 5.08 -30.01 14.35
N SER A 275 4.07 -29.21 14.02
CA SER A 275 2.98 -28.87 14.95
C SER A 275 2.27 -30.09 15.52
N LEU A 276 2.01 -31.13 14.72
CA LEU A 276 1.32 -32.35 15.17
C LEU A 276 2.13 -33.15 16.19
N VAL A 277 3.44 -32.98 16.23
CA VAL A 277 4.34 -33.65 17.17
C VAL A 277 4.59 -32.78 18.40
N VAL A 278 4.91 -31.50 18.19
CA VAL A 278 5.29 -30.58 19.27
C VAL A 278 4.12 -30.27 20.21
N ILE A 279 2.89 -30.15 19.69
CA ILE A 279 1.73 -29.79 20.51
C ILE A 279 1.41 -30.88 21.55
N PRO A 280 1.28 -32.17 21.19
CA PRO A 280 1.09 -33.23 22.18
C PRO A 280 2.23 -33.33 23.21
N ILE A 281 3.48 -33.15 22.79
CA ILE A 281 4.63 -33.16 23.71
C ILE A 281 4.46 -32.05 24.75
N ILE A 282 4.23 -30.82 24.32
CA ILE A 282 4.04 -29.67 25.22
C ILE A 282 2.86 -29.89 26.17
N ALA A 283 1.73 -30.38 25.65
CA ALA A 283 0.53 -30.65 26.44
C ALA A 283 0.77 -31.75 27.49
N ALA A 284 1.54 -32.79 27.15
CA ALA A 284 1.94 -33.86 28.07
C ALA A 284 2.84 -33.37 29.21
N PHE A 285 3.63 -32.30 28.98
CA PHE A 285 4.39 -31.61 30.03
C PHE A 285 3.54 -30.60 30.85
N GLY A 286 2.21 -30.58 30.66
CA GLY A 286 1.27 -29.82 31.48
C GLY A 286 1.08 -28.35 31.10
N LEU A 287 1.62 -27.91 29.96
CA LEU A 287 1.43 -26.55 29.47
C LEU A 287 0.19 -26.42 28.59
N LEU A 288 -0.55 -25.31 28.73
CA LEU A 288 -1.71 -25.04 27.89
C LEU A 288 -1.29 -24.56 26.50
N ILE A 289 -1.70 -25.28 25.44
CA ILE A 289 -1.42 -24.95 24.04
C ILE A 289 -2.69 -25.00 23.16
N PRO A 290 -3.55 -23.96 23.23
CA PRO A 290 -4.79 -23.85 22.45
C PRO A 290 -4.49 -23.41 21.01
N LYS A 291 -3.86 -24.29 20.22
CA LYS A 291 -3.34 -23.94 18.91
C LYS A 291 -4.46 -23.83 17.87
N THR A 292 -4.52 -22.66 17.23
CA THR A 292 -5.31 -22.43 16.03
C THR A 292 -4.40 -22.37 14.80
N SER A 293 -4.85 -22.98 13.70
CA SER A 293 -4.16 -22.96 12.41
C SER A 293 -5.11 -22.63 11.27
N SER A 294 -4.62 -21.93 10.25
CA SER A 294 -5.30 -21.89 8.96
C SER A 294 -5.09 -23.21 8.21
N ARG A 295 -5.93 -23.41 7.19
CA ARG A 295 -5.66 -24.38 6.12
C ARG A 295 -4.53 -23.90 5.23
N ALA A 296 -4.02 -24.78 4.39
CA ALA A 296 -3.05 -24.45 3.36
C ALA A 296 -3.57 -23.34 2.45
N ILE A 297 -2.69 -22.39 2.12
CA ILE A 297 -2.95 -21.36 1.10
C ILE A 297 -2.09 -21.64 -0.14
N THR A 298 -0.81 -21.96 0.07
CA THR A 298 0.18 -22.21 -0.99
C THR A 298 0.90 -23.55 -0.83
N SER A 299 0.72 -24.26 0.29
CA SER A 299 1.32 -25.58 0.53
C SER A 299 0.36 -26.70 0.11
N ALA A 300 0.88 -27.93 -0.03
CA ALA A 300 0.05 -29.10 -0.32
C ALA A 300 -0.91 -29.46 0.83
N SER A 301 -0.53 -29.16 2.07
CA SER A 301 -1.27 -29.46 3.29
C SER A 301 -0.85 -28.49 4.40
N GLY A 302 -1.80 -27.97 5.17
CA GLY A 302 -1.59 -27.15 6.36
C GLY A 302 -1.82 -27.95 7.63
N THR A 303 -1.42 -27.43 8.80
CA THR A 303 -1.61 -28.15 10.07
C THR A 303 -3.07 -28.53 10.33
N ALA A 304 -4.03 -27.67 9.97
CA ALA A 304 -5.46 -27.99 10.09
C ALA A 304 -5.88 -29.11 9.12
N ASP A 305 -5.40 -29.09 7.87
CA ASP A 305 -5.71 -30.11 6.87
C ASP A 305 -5.15 -31.48 7.29
N THR A 306 -3.91 -31.51 7.80
CA THR A 306 -3.31 -32.76 8.28
C THR A 306 -4.02 -33.30 9.53
N MET A 307 -4.41 -32.43 10.47
CA MET A 307 -5.15 -32.85 11.67
C MET A 307 -6.55 -33.37 11.32
N GLU A 308 -7.18 -32.82 10.29
CA GLU A 308 -8.53 -33.20 9.86
C GLU A 308 -8.65 -34.67 9.43
N VAL A 309 -7.55 -35.27 8.96
CA VAL A 309 -7.49 -36.70 8.65
C VAL A 309 -7.69 -37.57 9.91
N LEU A 310 -7.32 -37.05 11.08
CA LEU A 310 -7.32 -37.78 12.36
C LEU A 310 -8.47 -37.36 13.28
N ALA A 311 -8.90 -36.10 13.23
CA ALA A 311 -9.92 -35.56 14.14
C ALA A 311 -10.65 -34.34 13.56
N LYS A 312 -11.84 -34.05 14.09
CA LYS A 312 -12.58 -32.83 13.76
C LYS A 312 -11.78 -31.58 14.13
N VAL A 313 -11.54 -30.70 13.15
CA VAL A 313 -10.83 -29.42 13.34
C VAL A 313 -11.73 -28.18 13.32
N ASP A 314 -12.93 -28.28 12.73
CA ASP A 314 -13.90 -27.19 12.66
C ASP A 314 -14.69 -27.08 13.98
N LEU A 315 -14.01 -26.56 15.01
CA LEU A 315 -14.53 -26.41 16.37
C LEU A 315 -15.05 -24.99 16.62
N ASN A 316 -16.13 -24.87 17.36
CA ASN A 316 -16.56 -23.61 17.96
C ASN A 316 -15.76 -23.30 19.25
N PHE A 317 -15.93 -22.11 19.80
CA PHE A 317 -15.14 -21.67 20.95
C PHE A 317 -15.34 -22.54 22.21
N ASP A 318 -16.56 -23.01 22.48
CA ASP A 318 -16.85 -23.86 23.63
C ASP A 318 -16.23 -25.26 23.47
N GLU A 319 -16.25 -25.81 22.25
CA GLU A 319 -15.58 -27.07 21.91
C GLU A 319 -14.05 -26.98 22.08
N VAL A 320 -13.44 -25.88 21.64
CA VAL A 320 -12.00 -25.62 21.87
C VAL A 320 -11.72 -25.54 23.36
N LYS A 321 -12.56 -24.81 24.11
CA LYS A 321 -12.40 -24.66 25.56
C LYS A 321 -12.46 -26.00 26.28
N ALA A 322 -13.43 -26.85 25.93
CA ALA A 322 -13.55 -28.20 26.47
C ALA A 322 -12.33 -29.07 26.14
N CYS A 323 -11.85 -29.03 24.89
CA CYS A 323 -10.68 -29.78 24.46
C CYS A 323 -9.40 -29.39 25.24
N VAL A 324 -9.16 -28.08 25.38
CA VAL A 324 -8.01 -27.55 26.13
C VAL A 324 -8.12 -27.89 27.61
N GLN A 325 -9.30 -27.83 28.20
CA GLN A 325 -9.51 -28.20 29.61
C GLN A 325 -9.26 -29.69 29.87
N ALA A 326 -9.63 -30.56 28.92
CA ALA A 326 -9.46 -32.00 29.06
C ALA A 326 -8.03 -32.49 28.80
N THR A 327 -7.28 -31.81 27.91
CA THR A 327 -6.01 -32.35 27.39
C THR A 327 -4.81 -31.41 27.49
N ASN A 328 -5.00 -30.18 27.99
CA ASN A 328 -4.04 -29.07 27.91
C ASN A 328 -3.69 -28.61 26.48
N GLY A 329 -4.14 -29.31 25.43
CA GLY A 329 -3.85 -28.96 24.05
C GLY A 329 -5.11 -28.86 23.20
N CYS A 330 -5.02 -28.18 22.06
CA CYS A 330 -6.03 -28.28 21.01
C CYS A 330 -5.39 -27.91 19.68
N ILE A 331 -5.82 -28.55 18.60
CA ILE A 331 -5.49 -28.16 17.23
C ILE A 331 -6.80 -27.91 16.51
N ALA A 332 -7.15 -26.64 16.34
CA ALA A 332 -8.41 -26.23 15.71
C ALA A 332 -8.15 -25.37 14.46
N TRP A 333 -9.07 -25.44 13.51
CA TRP A 333 -9.09 -24.52 12.37
C TRP A 333 -9.51 -23.12 12.84
N ASN A 334 -8.77 -22.10 12.42
CA ASN A 334 -9.00 -20.72 12.85
C ASN A 334 -10.27 -20.08 12.27
N GLY A 335 -10.92 -20.70 11.28
CA GLY A 335 -12.05 -20.13 10.52
C GLY A 335 -13.21 -19.64 11.37
N ARG A 336 -13.68 -20.45 12.33
CA ARG A 336 -14.79 -20.07 13.23
C ARG A 336 -14.37 -19.33 14.49
N LEU A 337 -13.06 -19.22 14.75
CA LEU A 337 -12.53 -18.86 16.07
C LEU A 337 -11.93 -17.46 16.11
N ASN A 338 -11.08 -17.13 15.13
CA ASN A 338 -10.25 -15.93 15.15
C ASN A 338 -10.06 -15.37 13.73
N HIS A 339 -11.09 -15.48 12.89
CA HIS A 339 -11.07 -14.82 11.59
C HIS A 339 -11.15 -13.31 11.79
N SER A 340 -10.01 -12.64 11.66
CA SER A 340 -9.95 -11.20 11.78
C SER A 340 -10.65 -10.61 10.55
N LEU A 341 -11.71 -9.82 10.76
CA LEU A 341 -12.37 -9.03 9.69
C LEU A 341 -11.34 -8.20 8.89
N LEU A 342 -10.23 -7.85 9.52
CA LEU A 342 -9.10 -7.19 8.88
C LEU A 342 -8.35 -8.10 7.91
N ASP A 343 -8.11 -9.36 8.26
CA ASP A 343 -7.49 -10.32 7.35
C ASP A 343 -8.40 -10.60 6.14
N GLU A 344 -9.72 -10.65 6.30
CA GLU A 344 -10.66 -10.73 5.17
C GLU A 344 -10.62 -9.51 4.25
N ALA A 345 -10.51 -8.31 4.82
CA ALA A 345 -10.42 -7.08 4.05
C ALA A 345 -9.07 -6.96 3.30
N ILE A 346 -7.98 -7.43 3.90
CA ILE A 346 -6.61 -7.17 3.44
C ILE A 346 -6.02 -8.31 2.61
N ASN A 347 -6.30 -9.56 2.94
CA ASN A 347 -5.71 -10.71 2.25
C ASN A 347 -5.96 -10.71 0.72
N PRO A 348 -7.17 -10.41 0.22
CA PRO A 348 -7.41 -10.32 -1.22
C PRO A 348 -6.48 -9.30 -1.88
N ILE A 349 -6.26 -8.16 -1.23
CA ILE A 349 -5.41 -7.07 -1.72
C ILE A 349 -3.94 -7.52 -1.78
N THR A 350 -3.43 -8.10 -0.68
CA THR A 350 -2.02 -8.54 -0.64
C THR A 350 -1.72 -9.61 -1.68
N LYS A 351 -2.70 -10.48 -1.98
CA LYS A 351 -2.54 -11.57 -2.96
C LYS A 351 -2.51 -11.06 -4.40
N SER A 352 -3.33 -10.07 -4.74
CA SER A 352 -3.44 -9.55 -6.10
C SER A 352 -2.16 -8.93 -6.66
N TYR A 353 -1.33 -8.33 -5.81
CA TYR A 353 -0.12 -7.60 -6.24
C TYR A 353 1.19 -8.31 -5.88
N GLY A 354 1.14 -9.51 -5.29
CA GLY A 354 2.35 -10.25 -4.90
C GLY A 354 3.26 -9.45 -3.95
N LEU A 355 2.68 -8.61 -3.10
CA LEU A 355 3.44 -7.68 -2.26
C LEU A 355 4.25 -8.43 -1.23
N ASP A 356 5.50 -8.01 -1.03
CA ASP A 356 6.29 -8.44 0.12
C ASP A 356 5.65 -7.89 1.40
N SER A 357 4.84 -8.74 2.02
CA SER A 357 4.07 -8.44 3.22
C SER A 357 4.69 -9.09 4.45
N ARG A 358 5.97 -9.49 4.43
CA ARG A 358 6.63 -10.18 5.55
C ARG A 358 6.55 -9.37 6.84
N LYS A 359 6.93 -8.09 6.78
CA LYS A 359 6.84 -7.15 7.92
C LYS A 359 5.41 -6.95 8.41
N TRP A 360 4.46 -6.76 7.49
CA TRP A 360 3.04 -6.69 7.81
C TRP A 360 2.51 -7.97 8.48
N SER A 361 3.00 -9.13 8.02
CA SER A 361 2.60 -10.44 8.53
C SER A 361 3.01 -10.66 9.97
N VAL A 362 4.12 -10.06 10.43
CA VAL A 362 4.52 -10.09 11.86
C VAL A 362 3.40 -9.54 12.74
N ALA A 363 2.91 -8.34 12.44
CA ALA A 363 1.82 -7.72 13.17
C ALA A 363 0.52 -8.55 13.08
N SER A 364 0.21 -9.11 11.91
CA SER A 364 -0.96 -9.99 11.73
C SER A 364 -0.87 -11.28 12.56
N ILE A 365 0.26 -11.97 12.52
CA ILE A 365 0.49 -13.23 13.22
C ILE A 365 0.41 -12.99 14.73
N LEU A 366 1.18 -12.03 15.25
CA LEU A 366 1.26 -11.79 16.69
C LEU A 366 -0.06 -11.26 17.25
N SER A 367 -0.81 -10.42 16.53
CA SER A 367 -2.11 -9.95 17.01
C SER A 367 -3.11 -11.10 17.19
N LYS A 368 -3.12 -12.08 16.27
CA LYS A 368 -3.99 -13.28 16.39
C LYS A 368 -3.59 -14.17 17.54
N LYS A 369 -2.28 -14.29 17.80
CA LYS A 369 -1.75 -15.08 18.92
C LYS A 369 -2.11 -14.43 20.26
N TYR A 370 -1.99 -13.10 20.31
CA TYR A 370 -2.42 -12.30 21.44
C TYR A 370 -3.92 -12.49 21.74
N THR A 371 -4.80 -12.31 20.75
CA THR A 371 -6.25 -12.45 20.94
C THR A 371 -6.67 -13.87 21.29
N ALA A 372 -5.97 -14.88 20.78
CA ALA A 372 -6.13 -16.27 21.17
C ALA A 372 -5.73 -16.57 22.64
N GLY A 373 -5.21 -15.59 23.38
CA GLY A 373 -4.85 -15.74 24.79
C GLY A 373 -3.44 -16.29 25.02
N SER A 374 -2.61 -16.38 23.97
CA SER A 374 -1.22 -16.83 24.11
C SER A 374 -0.41 -15.81 24.92
N THR A 375 0.59 -16.30 25.65
CA THR A 375 1.52 -15.49 26.46
C THR A 375 2.97 -15.72 26.04
N HIS A 376 3.30 -16.96 25.67
CA HIS A 376 4.63 -17.38 25.23
C HIS A 376 4.52 -18.02 23.86
N ILE A 377 5.38 -17.64 22.91
CA ILE A 377 5.27 -18.11 21.54
C ILE A 377 6.63 -18.47 20.99
N VAL A 378 6.72 -19.66 20.39
CA VAL A 378 7.85 -20.04 19.54
C VAL A 378 7.48 -19.79 18.09
N ILE A 379 8.31 -19.02 17.39
CA ILE A 379 8.18 -18.77 15.95
C ILE A 379 9.28 -19.52 15.21
N ASP A 380 8.88 -20.33 14.25
CA ASP A 380 9.75 -21.05 13.32
C ASP A 380 9.82 -20.26 11.99
N VAL A 381 11.00 -19.78 11.64
CA VAL A 381 11.30 -18.91 10.48
C VAL A 381 12.15 -19.69 9.49
N PRO A 382 11.55 -20.59 8.70
CA PRO A 382 12.31 -21.38 7.76
C PRO A 382 12.80 -20.54 6.57
N TYR A 383 14.08 -20.72 6.20
CA TYR A 383 14.67 -20.12 5.01
C TYR A 383 15.06 -21.18 3.97
N SER A 384 14.83 -20.87 2.70
CA SER A 384 15.28 -21.63 1.54
C SER A 384 15.02 -20.82 0.28
N ALA A 385 15.75 -21.09 -0.81
CA ALA A 385 15.48 -20.51 -2.12
C ALA A 385 14.01 -20.68 -2.57
N SER A 386 13.35 -21.76 -2.15
CA SER A 386 11.94 -22.06 -2.45
C SER A 386 10.93 -21.53 -1.42
N ALA A 387 11.38 -21.15 -0.21
CA ALA A 387 10.53 -20.73 0.89
C ALA A 387 10.06 -19.27 0.77
N LYS A 388 9.28 -18.81 1.75
CA LYS A 388 8.86 -17.39 1.86
C LYS A 388 10.02 -16.47 2.24
N VAL A 389 10.97 -16.98 3.01
CA VAL A 389 12.21 -16.29 3.39
C VAL A 389 13.34 -16.95 2.63
N LYS A 390 14.13 -16.17 1.88
CA LYS A 390 15.05 -16.73 0.88
C LYS A 390 16.42 -17.04 1.45
N THR A 391 16.88 -16.22 2.39
CA THR A 391 18.22 -16.33 2.96
C THR A 391 18.16 -16.43 4.48
N GLN A 392 19.23 -16.94 5.07
CA GLN A 392 19.40 -17.01 6.52
C GLN A 392 19.39 -15.61 7.14
N ASP A 393 20.05 -14.63 6.53
CA ASP A 393 20.10 -13.26 7.03
C ASP A 393 18.71 -12.63 7.11
N GLU A 394 17.88 -12.79 6.06
CA GLU A 394 16.49 -12.34 6.08
C GLU A 394 15.68 -13.03 7.21
N ALA A 395 15.95 -14.31 7.48
CA ALA A 395 15.28 -15.04 8.56
C ALA A 395 15.71 -14.56 9.95
N VAL A 396 16.98 -14.21 10.13
CA VAL A 396 17.51 -13.62 11.37
C VAL A 396 16.88 -12.25 11.61
N GLU A 397 16.86 -11.38 10.61
CA GLU A 397 16.21 -10.06 10.72
C GLU A 397 14.72 -10.19 11.07
N LEU A 398 14.01 -11.11 10.40
CA LEU A 398 12.60 -11.34 10.67
C LEU A 398 12.36 -11.94 12.06
N ALA A 399 13.25 -12.82 12.52
CA ALA A 399 13.19 -13.39 13.87
C ALA A 399 13.34 -12.29 14.93
N HIS A 400 14.32 -11.39 14.80
CA HIS A 400 14.46 -10.24 15.69
C HIS A 400 13.21 -9.36 15.71
N LEU A 401 12.63 -9.11 14.55
CA LEU A 401 11.40 -8.32 14.44
C LEU A 401 10.21 -9.00 15.16
N PHE A 402 10.05 -10.32 15.07
CA PHE A 402 9.04 -11.06 15.84
C PHE A 402 9.24 -10.92 17.34
N GLU A 403 10.47 -11.03 17.82
CA GLU A 403 10.79 -10.90 19.25
C GLU A 403 10.53 -9.47 19.75
N TYR A 404 10.95 -8.45 18.98
CA TYR A 404 10.72 -7.04 19.30
C TYR A 404 9.23 -6.71 19.36
N VAL A 405 8.48 -6.96 18.30
CA VAL A 405 7.04 -6.64 18.24
C VAL A 405 6.27 -7.44 19.29
N GLY A 406 6.65 -8.71 19.52
CA GLY A 406 6.08 -9.55 20.56
C GLY A 406 6.19 -8.91 21.94
N LYS A 407 7.40 -8.47 22.30
CA LYS A 407 7.66 -7.78 23.57
C LYS A 407 6.80 -6.53 23.73
N GLU A 408 6.71 -5.69 22.71
CA GLU A 408 5.95 -4.43 22.76
C GLU A 408 4.44 -4.64 22.95
N ILE A 409 3.89 -5.74 22.41
CA ILE A 409 2.47 -6.08 22.64
C ILE A 409 2.22 -7.00 23.85
N GLY A 410 3.24 -7.21 24.69
CA GLY A 410 3.12 -7.97 25.94
C GLY A 410 3.14 -9.50 25.78
N LEU A 411 3.83 -10.01 24.77
CA LEU A 411 4.08 -11.43 24.53
C LEU A 411 5.56 -11.75 24.75
N ILE A 412 5.83 -12.95 25.25
CA ILE A 412 7.18 -13.52 25.30
C ILE A 412 7.37 -14.34 24.03
N VAL A 413 8.15 -13.82 23.08
CA VAL A 413 8.36 -14.47 21.78
C VAL A 413 9.82 -14.90 21.66
N LYS A 414 10.02 -16.13 21.19
CA LYS A 414 11.33 -16.61 20.73
C LYS A 414 11.22 -17.08 19.30
N ALA A 415 12.02 -16.51 18.41
CA ALA A 415 11.99 -16.84 16.99
C ALA A 415 13.29 -17.56 16.57
N PHE A 416 13.14 -18.62 15.79
CA PHE A 416 14.24 -19.48 15.35
C PHE A 416 14.31 -19.47 13.83
N PRO A 417 15.38 -18.93 13.23
CA PRO A 417 15.75 -19.19 11.86
C PRO A 417 16.04 -20.69 11.69
N THR A 418 15.40 -21.35 10.74
CA THR A 418 15.54 -22.79 10.50
C THR A 418 15.87 -23.09 9.04
N ASP A 419 16.76 -24.05 8.82
CA ASP A 419 17.08 -24.51 7.47
C ASP A 419 15.87 -25.27 6.87
N GLY A 420 15.44 -24.83 5.70
CA GLY A 420 14.30 -25.39 4.96
C GLY A 420 14.67 -25.93 3.57
N ASP A 421 15.95 -26.16 3.27
CA ASP A 421 16.38 -26.60 1.94
C ASP A 421 15.90 -28.02 1.58
N LEU A 422 15.53 -28.82 2.58
CA LEU A 422 14.96 -30.14 2.40
C LEU A 422 13.53 -30.23 2.96
N PRO A 423 12.69 -31.11 2.40
CA PRO A 423 11.40 -31.43 3.01
C PRO A 423 11.56 -31.90 4.46
N ILE A 424 10.59 -31.52 5.31
CA ILE A 424 10.58 -31.96 6.70
C ILE A 424 9.98 -33.37 6.76
N GLY A 425 10.81 -34.35 7.12
CA GLY A 425 10.42 -35.75 7.21
C GLY A 425 10.24 -36.41 5.83
N MET A 426 9.53 -37.55 5.82
CA MET A 426 9.40 -38.43 4.64
C MET A 426 8.02 -38.37 3.95
N GLY A 427 7.10 -37.54 4.44
CA GLY A 427 5.71 -37.51 3.97
C GLY A 427 5.28 -36.13 3.45
N ILE A 428 4.70 -36.09 2.25
CA ILE A 428 4.14 -34.87 1.63
C ILE A 428 2.63 -35.04 1.44
N GLY A 429 1.83 -34.09 1.95
CA GLY A 429 0.36 -34.19 2.01
C GLY A 429 -0.11 -34.65 3.38
#